data_AF-A0A5P9WQP4-F1
#
_entry.id   AF-A0A5P9WQP4-F1
#
_cell.length_a   1.000
_cell.length_b   1.000
_cell.length_c   1.000
_cell.angle_alpha   90.00
_cell.angle_beta   90.00
_cell.angle_gamma   90.00
#
_symmetry.space_group_name_H-M   'P 1'
#
loop_
_entity.id
_entity.type
_entity.pdbx_description
1 polymer ?
#
loop_
_entity_poly.entity_id
_entity_poly.type
_entity_poly.pdbx_seq_one_letter_code
_entity_poly.pdbx_strand_id
1 'polypeptide(L)'
;MATPMTAGSFLKALKAEGLTVVEVGDWRDHNRNHKGPWGPVNGVMIHHTVTRGSAATVEICRKGYDSLPGPLCHGVITKDGRVHLVGYGRANHAGLGDDDVLRAVVAEKPLPRDNEANTDGNRHFYGFECENLGDGKDPWPAAQLDAIERAAAAVCRHHGWNERSVIGHLEWQPGKIDPRGFTMASMRARVEERLTHPAGWTPGDSEEEDMPRAISRSDGDDQEITPREWTTLSVDGVDLLTGASHYQATAYLRADVPSGSTLQGRFYHLRPDGTRWTGPIVERVGTSGDSFPDFGNSGSIVATERLRFEFVYYPPDSGDETPVTVTSAKVRGLYWEA
;
A
#
# COMPACT_ATOMS: atom_id res chain seq x y z
N MET A 1 -2.15 14.16 -27.80
CA MET A 1 -0.90 14.66 -27.18
C MET A 1 -1.18 14.99 -25.73
N ALA A 2 -0.34 14.58 -24.78
CA ALA A 2 -0.66 14.67 -23.37
C ALA A 2 -0.52 16.11 -22.84
N THR A 3 -1.50 16.56 -22.07
CA THR A 3 -1.47 17.85 -21.39
C THR A 3 -0.59 17.70 -20.15
N PRO A 4 0.31 18.66 -19.85
CA PRO A 4 1.08 18.58 -18.63
C PRO A 4 0.19 18.52 -17.38
N MET A 5 0.62 17.77 -16.37
CA MET A 5 0.01 17.78 -15.05
C MET A 5 0.00 19.21 -14.48
N THR A 6 -0.94 19.50 -13.58
CA THR A 6 -0.74 20.63 -12.66
C THR A 6 0.37 20.30 -11.66
N ALA A 7 1.03 21.31 -11.08
CA ALA A 7 2.05 21.08 -10.05
C ALA A 7 1.49 20.27 -8.86
N GLY A 8 0.23 20.52 -8.47
CA GLY A 8 -0.45 19.76 -7.43
C GLY A 8 -0.69 18.29 -7.81
N SER A 9 -1.11 18.03 -9.06
CA SER A 9 -1.28 16.66 -9.58
C SER A 9 0.05 15.90 -9.62
N PHE A 10 1.13 16.57 -10.01
CA PHE A 10 2.48 15.98 -10.03
C PHE A 10 2.95 15.59 -8.62
N LEU A 11 2.85 16.50 -7.65
CA LEU A 11 3.16 16.20 -6.24
C LEU A 11 2.32 15.03 -5.71
N LYS A 12 1.01 15.04 -6.00
CA LYS A 12 0.10 13.98 -5.57
C LYS A 12 0.48 12.63 -6.18
N ALA A 13 0.80 12.58 -7.47
CA ALA A 13 1.22 11.36 -8.16
C ALA A 13 2.49 10.77 -7.54
N LEU A 14 3.52 11.60 -7.30
CA LEU A 14 4.76 11.15 -6.67
C LEU A 14 4.52 10.57 -5.27
N LYS A 15 3.72 11.25 -4.43
CA LYS A 15 3.37 10.76 -3.10
C LYS A 15 2.54 9.48 -3.14
N ALA A 16 1.61 9.36 -4.09
CA ALA A 16 0.80 8.16 -4.25
C ALA A 16 1.65 6.94 -4.64
N GLU A 17 2.77 7.13 -5.33
CA GLU A 17 3.73 6.07 -5.65
C GLU A 17 4.71 5.77 -4.50
N GLY A 18 4.47 6.31 -3.29
CA GLY A 18 5.23 6.02 -2.07
C GLY A 18 6.49 6.88 -1.86
N LEU A 19 6.70 7.93 -2.67
CA LEU A 19 7.91 8.75 -2.57
C LEU A 19 7.89 9.70 -1.37
N THR A 20 9.04 9.82 -0.70
CA THR A 20 9.31 10.92 0.23
C THR A 20 9.69 12.18 -0.55
N VAL A 21 8.71 13.07 -0.73
CA VAL A 21 8.88 14.32 -1.50
C VAL A 21 9.25 15.49 -0.60
N VAL A 22 10.28 16.24 -0.99
CA VAL A 22 10.70 17.51 -0.36
C VAL A 22 10.41 18.66 -1.31
N GLU A 23 9.69 19.65 -0.83
CA GLU A 23 9.34 20.84 -1.61
C GLU A 23 10.39 21.94 -1.37
N VAL A 24 11.06 22.42 -2.43
CA VAL A 24 12.17 23.38 -2.29
C VAL A 24 11.76 24.77 -2.78
N GLY A 25 11.61 25.70 -1.85
CA GLY A 25 11.27 27.09 -2.16
C GLY A 25 9.96 27.22 -2.93
N ASP A 26 9.96 28.02 -3.99
CA ASP A 26 8.82 28.30 -4.87
C ASP A 26 8.74 27.33 -6.06
N TRP A 27 9.15 26.05 -5.89
CA TRP A 27 9.26 25.06 -6.97
C TRP A 27 8.04 24.97 -7.90
N ARG A 28 6.83 25.26 -7.41
CA ARG A 28 5.58 25.23 -8.20
C ARG A 28 5.57 26.27 -9.33
N ASP A 29 6.19 27.41 -9.09
CA ASP A 29 6.19 28.57 -9.97
C ASP A 29 7.58 28.85 -10.56
N HIS A 30 8.62 28.17 -10.08
CA HIS A 30 9.99 28.27 -10.60
C HIS A 30 10.15 27.49 -11.91
N ASN A 31 10.21 28.20 -13.03
CA ASN A 31 10.33 27.62 -14.37
C ASN A 31 10.90 28.60 -15.40
N ARG A 32 11.05 28.10 -16.62
CA ARG A 32 11.49 28.87 -17.80
C ARG A 32 10.41 28.95 -18.87
N ASN A 33 9.12 29.00 -18.50
CA ASN A 33 8.01 29.10 -19.45
C ASN A 33 8.12 30.35 -20.35
N HIS A 34 8.76 31.42 -19.88
CA HIS A 34 9.04 32.62 -20.67
C HIS A 34 10.07 32.40 -21.80
N LYS A 35 10.76 31.24 -21.84
CA LYS A 35 11.69 30.85 -22.92
C LYS A 35 11.05 30.00 -24.00
N GLY A 36 9.81 29.54 -23.78
CA GLY A 36 9.11 28.70 -24.73
C GLY A 36 7.99 27.89 -24.07
N PRO A 37 7.13 27.25 -24.87
CA PRO A 37 6.02 26.46 -24.36
C PRO A 37 6.51 25.30 -23.48
N TRP A 38 5.67 24.92 -22.53
CA TRP A 38 5.76 23.67 -21.80
C TRP A 38 4.63 22.77 -22.26
N GLY A 39 4.99 21.58 -22.71
CA GLY A 39 4.05 20.64 -23.32
C GLY A 39 3.81 20.87 -24.82
N PRO A 40 3.08 19.94 -25.47
CA PRO A 40 2.61 18.68 -24.89
C PRO A 40 3.77 17.79 -24.43
N VAL A 41 3.54 17.06 -23.36
CA VAL A 41 4.54 16.18 -22.74
C VAL A 41 4.41 14.77 -23.29
N ASN A 42 5.51 14.04 -23.29
CA ASN A 42 5.64 12.75 -23.96
C ASN A 42 6.40 11.72 -23.13
N GLY A 43 7.18 12.12 -22.12
CA GLY A 43 7.90 11.14 -21.32
C GLY A 43 8.59 11.69 -20.09
N VAL A 44 9.38 10.82 -19.48
CA VAL A 44 10.23 11.07 -18.33
C VAL A 44 11.69 10.97 -18.79
N MET A 45 12.52 11.93 -18.39
CA MET A 45 13.95 11.90 -18.71
C MET A 45 14.77 11.80 -17.44
N ILE A 46 15.62 10.79 -17.37
CA ILE A 46 16.52 10.53 -16.24
C ILE A 46 17.91 11.07 -16.57
N HIS A 47 18.50 11.77 -15.61
CA HIS A 47 19.84 12.38 -15.68
C HIS A 47 20.67 11.95 -14.47
N HIS A 48 21.99 12.09 -14.58
CA HIS A 48 22.86 12.21 -13.42
C HIS A 48 23.46 13.60 -13.34
N THR A 49 23.75 14.06 -12.14
CA THR A 49 24.07 15.47 -11.88
C THR A 49 25.55 15.83 -11.99
N VAL A 50 26.46 14.86 -12.00
CA VAL A 50 27.92 15.07 -11.89
C VAL A 50 28.28 15.83 -10.60
N THR A 51 27.52 15.59 -9.54
CA THR A 51 27.67 16.26 -8.24
C THR A 51 27.79 15.26 -7.09
N ARG A 52 28.04 15.80 -5.89
CA ARG A 52 28.01 15.04 -4.64
C ARG A 52 27.41 15.91 -3.54
N GLY A 53 26.77 15.25 -2.58
CA GLY A 53 26.15 15.90 -1.44
C GLY A 53 24.78 16.47 -1.82
N SER A 54 23.78 16.06 -1.06
CA SER A 54 22.37 16.34 -1.36
C SER A 54 22.06 17.83 -1.39
N ALA A 55 22.53 18.62 -0.41
CA ALA A 55 22.29 20.07 -0.38
C ALA A 55 22.88 20.81 -1.59
N ALA A 56 24.14 20.52 -1.95
CA ALA A 56 24.79 21.14 -3.09
C ALA A 56 24.13 20.74 -4.42
N THR A 57 23.73 19.47 -4.53
CA THR A 57 23.04 18.93 -5.71
C THR A 57 21.66 19.57 -5.91
N VAL A 58 20.88 19.67 -4.84
CA VAL A 58 19.56 20.34 -4.90
C VAL A 58 19.70 21.81 -5.25
N GLU A 59 20.69 22.51 -4.68
CA GLU A 59 20.92 23.93 -4.92
C GLU A 59 21.32 24.20 -6.38
N ILE A 60 22.27 23.44 -6.94
CA ILE A 60 22.69 23.62 -8.34
C ILE A 60 21.57 23.25 -9.31
N CYS A 61 20.80 22.20 -9.07
CA CYS A 61 19.66 21.85 -9.93
C CYS A 61 18.54 22.89 -9.85
N ARG A 62 18.36 23.56 -8.70
CA ARG A 62 17.37 24.62 -8.56
C ARG A 62 17.80 25.92 -9.23
N LYS A 63 19.02 26.38 -8.96
CA LYS A 63 19.52 27.69 -9.43
C LYS A 63 20.12 27.64 -10.83
N GLY A 64 20.73 26.52 -11.20
CA GLY A 64 21.62 26.44 -12.34
C GLY A 64 22.87 27.29 -12.15
N TYR A 65 23.45 27.73 -13.26
CA TYR A 65 24.63 28.59 -13.33
C TYR A 65 24.53 29.50 -14.56
N ASP A 66 25.46 30.46 -14.71
CA ASP A 66 25.34 31.55 -15.69
C ASP A 66 25.05 31.08 -17.12
N SER A 67 25.75 30.05 -17.60
CA SER A 67 25.54 29.49 -18.95
C SER A 67 24.40 28.48 -19.04
N LEU A 68 23.87 27.99 -17.91
CA LEU A 68 22.70 27.12 -17.86
C LEU A 68 21.80 27.48 -16.66
N PRO A 69 20.95 28.52 -16.80
CA PRO A 69 20.08 28.95 -15.70
C PRO A 69 19.05 27.89 -15.33
N GLY A 70 18.74 27.77 -14.04
CA GLY A 70 17.76 26.80 -13.54
C GLY A 70 16.29 27.17 -13.84
N PRO A 71 15.35 26.31 -13.43
CA PRO A 71 15.60 24.97 -12.86
C PRO A 71 16.16 24.00 -13.91
N LEU A 72 17.03 23.10 -13.47
CA LEU A 72 17.65 22.07 -14.31
C LEU A 72 16.87 20.75 -14.32
N CYS A 73 15.72 20.68 -13.63
CA CYS A 73 14.85 19.52 -13.60
C CYS A 73 13.54 19.86 -12.88
N HIS A 74 12.63 18.88 -12.83
CA HIS A 74 11.41 18.96 -12.01
C HIS A 74 11.67 18.43 -10.60
N GLY A 75 12.43 17.33 -10.50
CA GLY A 75 12.82 16.71 -9.24
C GLY A 75 14.29 16.30 -9.21
N VAL A 76 14.93 16.45 -8.05
CA VAL A 76 16.26 15.92 -7.76
C VAL A 76 16.14 14.68 -6.88
N ILE A 77 16.79 13.58 -7.24
CA ILE A 77 16.76 12.33 -6.48
C ILE A 77 18.11 12.10 -5.81
N THR A 78 18.15 12.22 -4.49
CA THR A 78 19.36 12.12 -3.68
C THR A 78 19.67 10.66 -3.31
N LYS A 79 20.89 10.40 -2.83
CA LYS A 79 21.36 9.03 -2.52
C LYS A 79 20.49 8.28 -1.50
N ASP A 80 19.78 9.01 -0.65
CA ASP A 80 18.85 8.48 0.36
C ASP A 80 17.44 8.19 -0.18
N GLY A 81 17.20 8.39 -1.48
CA GLY A 81 15.91 8.11 -2.14
C GLY A 81 14.87 9.22 -2.00
N ARG A 82 15.21 10.39 -1.44
CA ARG A 82 14.29 11.53 -1.39
C ARG A 82 14.19 12.22 -2.75
N VAL A 83 12.99 12.72 -3.06
CA VAL A 83 12.73 13.49 -4.29
C VAL A 83 12.50 14.95 -3.93
N HIS A 84 13.44 15.82 -4.28
CA HIS A 84 13.38 17.25 -4.03
C HIS A 84 12.82 17.99 -5.24
N LEU A 85 11.62 18.54 -5.13
CA LEU A 85 11.01 19.33 -6.20
C LEU A 85 11.61 20.72 -6.23
N VAL A 86 12.23 21.08 -7.35
CA VAL A 86 13.00 22.33 -7.49
C VAL A 86 12.41 23.29 -8.51
N GLY A 87 11.58 22.81 -9.43
CA GLY A 87 10.92 23.62 -10.46
C GLY A 87 9.75 22.88 -11.12
N TYR A 88 8.86 23.60 -11.78
CA TYR A 88 7.69 23.00 -12.44
C TYR A 88 7.19 23.81 -13.64
N GLY A 89 7.15 23.17 -14.81
CA GLY A 89 6.98 23.81 -16.12
C GLY A 89 8.21 23.55 -16.98
N ARG A 90 8.47 24.40 -17.98
CA ARG A 90 9.67 24.26 -18.82
C ARG A 90 10.93 24.39 -17.96
N ALA A 91 11.72 23.32 -17.86
CA ALA A 91 13.02 23.29 -17.18
C ALA A 91 14.17 23.19 -18.21
N ASN A 92 15.40 23.45 -17.78
CA ASN A 92 16.61 23.35 -18.60
C ASN A 92 17.33 22.03 -18.35
N HIS A 93 16.85 20.94 -18.94
CA HIS A 93 17.36 19.60 -18.62
C HIS A 93 17.66 18.78 -19.88
N ALA A 94 16.73 18.70 -20.82
CA ALA A 94 16.84 17.88 -22.01
C ALA A 94 17.65 18.54 -23.14
N GLY A 95 17.64 19.87 -23.23
CA GLY A 95 18.30 20.57 -24.34
C GLY A 95 17.76 20.18 -25.73
N LEU A 96 18.61 20.32 -26.75
CA LEU A 96 18.33 19.81 -28.09
C LEU A 96 18.66 18.31 -28.16
N GLY A 97 17.81 17.53 -28.79
CA GLY A 97 18.07 16.12 -29.10
C GLY A 97 17.35 15.67 -30.36
N ASP A 98 17.23 14.37 -30.49
CA ASP A 98 16.89 13.67 -31.73
C ASP A 98 15.36 13.55 -31.93
N ASP A 99 14.85 13.98 -33.08
CA ASP A 99 13.41 13.93 -33.38
C ASP A 99 12.90 12.51 -33.68
N ASP A 100 13.74 11.60 -34.17
CA ASP A 100 13.41 10.18 -34.32
C ASP A 100 13.24 9.52 -32.95
N VAL A 101 14.07 9.87 -31.98
CA VAL A 101 13.90 9.44 -30.58
C VAL A 101 12.59 9.98 -30.02
N LEU A 102 12.27 11.27 -30.22
CA LEU A 102 11.00 11.84 -29.75
C LEU A 102 9.80 11.11 -30.38
N ARG A 103 9.84 10.84 -31.69
CA ARG A 103 8.81 10.07 -32.39
C ARG A 103 8.63 8.68 -31.80
N ALA A 104 9.71 7.99 -31.44
CA ALA A 104 9.66 6.68 -30.83
C ALA A 104 9.05 6.72 -29.42
N VAL A 105 9.39 7.73 -28.61
CA VAL A 105 8.76 7.97 -27.29
C VAL A 105 7.27 8.22 -27.45
N VAL A 106 6.88 9.13 -28.35
CA VAL A 106 5.47 9.48 -28.62
C VAL A 106 4.65 8.24 -29.03
N ALA A 107 5.27 7.33 -29.79
CA ALA A 107 4.65 6.10 -30.26
C ALA A 107 4.83 4.92 -29.30
N GLU A 108 5.50 5.10 -28.17
CA GLU A 108 5.87 4.07 -27.20
C GLU A 108 6.51 2.84 -27.87
N LYS A 109 7.54 3.10 -28.69
CA LYS A 109 8.29 2.09 -29.47
C LYS A 109 9.75 1.99 -28.99
N PRO A 110 10.47 0.91 -29.36
CA PRO A 110 11.92 0.85 -29.16
C PRO A 110 12.61 2.10 -29.72
N LEU A 111 13.57 2.66 -28.98
CA LEU A 111 14.28 3.86 -29.40
C LEU A 111 15.27 3.55 -30.54
N PRO A 112 15.33 4.39 -31.57
CA PRO A 112 16.45 4.37 -32.50
C PRO A 112 17.72 4.85 -31.79
N ARG A 113 18.87 4.63 -32.44
CA ARG A 113 20.11 5.27 -32.00
C ARG A 113 20.05 6.75 -32.36
N ASP A 114 20.30 7.61 -31.38
CA ASP A 114 20.42 9.04 -31.57
C ASP A 114 21.61 9.37 -32.50
N ASN A 115 21.39 10.28 -33.44
CA ASN A 115 22.42 10.72 -34.38
C ASN A 115 22.37 12.22 -34.70
N GLU A 116 21.34 12.93 -34.25
CA GLU A 116 21.19 14.38 -34.44
C GLU A 116 20.60 15.10 -33.22
N ALA A 117 20.69 16.44 -33.22
CA ALA A 117 20.20 17.29 -32.13
C ALA A 117 19.44 18.50 -32.70
N ASN A 118 18.23 18.25 -33.20
CA ASN A 118 17.43 19.21 -33.97
C ASN A 118 16.13 19.65 -33.25
N THR A 119 15.78 19.03 -32.12
CA THR A 119 14.49 19.19 -31.44
C THR A 119 14.64 19.63 -29.99
N ASP A 120 13.90 20.65 -29.56
CA ASP A 120 13.89 21.12 -28.15
C ASP A 120 13.14 20.14 -27.25
N GLY A 121 13.87 19.33 -26.49
CA GLY A 121 13.32 18.36 -25.54
C GLY A 121 12.78 18.99 -24.26
N ASN A 122 13.20 20.22 -23.91
CA ASN A 122 12.84 20.84 -22.62
C ASN A 122 11.33 21.07 -22.44
N ARG A 123 10.55 21.03 -23.52
CA ARG A 123 9.09 21.15 -23.48
C ARG A 123 8.38 19.80 -23.36
N HIS A 124 9.05 18.70 -23.67
CA HIS A 124 8.42 17.39 -23.90
C HIS A 124 8.57 16.42 -22.74
N PHE A 125 9.51 16.64 -21.81
CA PHE A 125 9.87 15.63 -20.83
C PHE A 125 9.82 16.14 -19.39
N TYR A 126 9.31 15.32 -18.47
CA TYR A 126 9.53 15.53 -17.04
C TYR A 126 10.95 15.06 -16.69
N GLY A 127 11.86 16.00 -16.44
CA GLY A 127 13.23 15.71 -16.02
C GLY A 127 13.40 15.38 -14.54
N PHE A 128 14.12 14.30 -14.24
CA PHE A 128 14.65 13.97 -12.92
C PHE A 128 16.18 13.90 -12.94
N GLU A 129 16.82 14.67 -12.06
CA GLU A 129 18.27 14.75 -11.89
C GLU A 129 18.69 13.93 -10.68
N CYS A 130 19.59 12.96 -10.85
CA CYS A 130 19.95 12.05 -9.77
C CYS A 130 21.38 12.30 -9.28
N GLU A 131 21.55 12.45 -7.96
CA GLU A 131 22.85 12.67 -7.32
C GLU A 131 23.81 11.52 -7.66
N ASN A 132 24.76 11.79 -8.55
CA ASN A 132 25.83 10.85 -8.90
C ASN A 132 27.01 11.58 -9.57
N LEU A 133 28.24 11.07 -9.39
CA LEU A 133 29.44 11.63 -10.03
C LEU A 133 29.53 11.39 -11.54
N GLY A 134 28.77 10.45 -12.10
CA GLY A 134 28.74 10.17 -13.54
C GLY A 134 30.01 9.47 -14.07
N ASP A 135 30.89 8.99 -13.19
CA ASP A 135 32.17 8.36 -13.54
C ASP A 135 32.06 6.84 -13.80
N GLY A 136 30.88 6.26 -13.58
CA GLY A 136 30.62 4.83 -13.68
C GLY A 136 31.16 4.01 -12.51
N LYS A 137 31.66 4.66 -11.45
CA LYS A 137 32.15 4.03 -10.21
C LYS A 137 31.31 4.44 -9.00
N ASP A 138 30.82 5.67 -8.96
CA ASP A 138 29.96 6.16 -7.89
C ASP A 138 28.66 5.33 -7.84
N PRO A 139 28.38 4.64 -6.71
CA PRO A 139 27.29 3.69 -6.64
C PRO A 139 25.93 4.37 -6.75
N TRP A 140 24.95 3.60 -7.23
CA TRP A 140 23.53 3.93 -7.17
C TRP A 140 22.90 3.13 -6.02
N PRO A 141 22.66 3.73 -4.84
CA PRO A 141 22.03 3.03 -3.72
C PRO A 141 20.65 2.49 -4.12
N ALA A 142 20.25 1.36 -3.52
CA ALA A 142 18.96 0.75 -3.79
C ALA A 142 17.78 1.71 -3.59
N ALA A 143 17.83 2.53 -2.52
CA ALA A 143 16.82 3.55 -2.24
C ALA A 143 16.73 4.62 -3.35
N GLN A 144 17.87 5.00 -3.94
CA GLN A 144 17.89 5.95 -5.05
C GLN A 144 17.30 5.33 -6.33
N LEU A 145 17.64 4.07 -6.63
CA LEU A 145 17.08 3.35 -7.78
C LEU A 145 15.57 3.13 -7.65
N ASP A 146 15.08 2.76 -6.46
CA ASP A 146 13.65 2.64 -6.17
C ASP A 146 12.93 4.00 -6.32
N ALA A 147 13.55 5.09 -5.88
CA ALA A 147 12.99 6.42 -6.06
C ALA A 147 12.91 6.87 -7.52
N ILE A 148 13.91 6.54 -8.36
CA ILE A 148 13.89 6.81 -9.81
C ILE A 148 12.73 6.06 -10.47
N GLU A 149 12.61 4.77 -10.17
CA GLU A 149 11.57 3.90 -10.68
C GLU A 149 10.17 4.39 -10.30
N ARG A 150 9.93 4.69 -9.01
CA ARG A 150 8.66 5.24 -8.52
C ARG A 150 8.35 6.59 -9.15
N ALA A 151 9.34 7.49 -9.28
CA ALA A 151 9.13 8.80 -9.88
C ALA A 151 8.71 8.68 -11.35
N ALA A 152 9.35 7.79 -12.11
CA ALA A 152 9.00 7.52 -13.49
C ALA A 152 7.62 6.85 -13.62
N ALA A 153 7.35 5.82 -12.81
CA ALA A 153 6.06 5.12 -12.80
C ALA A 153 4.90 6.05 -12.43
N ALA A 154 5.08 6.95 -11.46
CA ALA A 154 4.05 7.93 -11.07
C ALA A 154 3.63 8.82 -12.26
N VAL A 155 4.59 9.28 -13.05
CA VAL A 155 4.31 10.09 -14.24
C VAL A 155 3.67 9.25 -15.34
N CYS A 156 4.22 8.08 -15.64
CA CYS A 156 3.66 7.19 -16.67
C CYS A 156 2.22 6.79 -16.33
N ARG A 157 1.95 6.39 -15.09
CA ARG A 157 0.61 6.01 -14.62
C ARG A 157 -0.40 7.14 -14.75
N HIS A 158 0.00 8.39 -14.48
CA HIS A 158 -0.88 9.54 -14.66
C HIS A 158 -1.31 9.73 -16.12
N HIS A 159 -0.36 9.58 -17.06
CA HIS A 159 -0.62 9.81 -18.48
C HIS A 159 -1.11 8.57 -19.23
N GLY A 160 -1.15 7.40 -18.58
CA GLY A 160 -1.46 6.12 -19.21
C GLY A 160 -0.34 5.62 -20.13
N TRP A 161 0.91 6.04 -19.87
CA TRP A 161 2.08 5.60 -20.62
C TRP A 161 2.66 4.30 -20.04
N ASN A 162 3.39 3.57 -20.88
CA ASN A 162 4.22 2.45 -20.50
C ASN A 162 5.69 2.87 -20.23
N GLU A 163 6.55 1.90 -19.95
CA GLU A 163 7.96 2.08 -19.63
C GLU A 163 8.78 2.74 -20.76
N ARG A 164 8.33 2.65 -22.01
CA ARG A 164 9.04 3.20 -23.19
C ARG A 164 9.00 4.73 -23.23
N SER A 165 8.14 5.35 -22.44
CA SER A 165 8.14 6.79 -22.22
C SER A 165 9.24 7.25 -21.25
N VAL A 166 10.04 6.33 -20.68
CA VAL A 166 11.15 6.63 -19.75
C VAL A 166 12.49 6.46 -20.47
N ILE A 167 13.21 7.57 -20.64
CA ILE A 167 14.48 7.60 -21.37
C ILE A 167 15.61 8.22 -20.54
N GLY A 168 16.85 7.83 -20.85
CA GLY A 168 18.05 8.53 -20.37
C GLY A 168 18.42 9.67 -21.32
N HIS A 169 19.13 10.69 -20.82
CA HIS A 169 19.67 11.75 -21.68
C HIS A 169 20.65 11.21 -22.74
N LEU A 170 21.39 10.15 -22.39
CA LEU A 170 22.27 9.39 -23.28
C LEU A 170 21.54 8.73 -24.46
N GLU A 171 20.22 8.56 -24.37
CA GLU A 171 19.38 8.02 -25.45
C GLU A 171 18.70 9.16 -26.25
N TRP A 172 18.83 10.42 -25.82
CA TRP A 172 18.17 11.59 -26.38
C TRP A 172 19.08 12.45 -27.26
N GLN A 173 20.35 12.62 -26.86
CA GLN A 173 21.26 13.56 -27.50
C GLN A 173 22.64 12.93 -27.77
N PRO A 174 23.17 13.04 -29.01
CA PRO A 174 24.50 12.57 -29.35
C PRO A 174 25.60 13.14 -28.45
N GLY A 175 26.40 12.24 -27.88
CA GLY A 175 27.54 12.58 -27.04
C GLY A 175 27.21 12.75 -25.54
N LYS A 176 25.94 12.66 -25.14
CA LYS A 176 25.56 12.55 -23.73
C LYS A 176 25.82 11.14 -23.22
N ILE A 177 26.13 11.04 -21.93
CA ILE A 177 26.49 9.77 -21.28
C ILE A 177 25.62 9.47 -20.05
N ASP A 178 24.71 10.36 -19.70
CA ASP A 178 23.92 10.31 -18.48
C ASP A 178 22.52 9.70 -18.69
N PRO A 179 22.02 8.85 -17.75
CA PRO A 179 22.68 8.34 -16.56
C PRO A 179 23.74 7.25 -16.86
N ARG A 180 24.78 7.15 -16.01
CA ARG A 180 25.87 6.17 -16.15
C ARG A 180 25.94 5.30 -14.89
N GLY A 181 26.03 3.98 -15.05
CA GLY A 181 26.18 3.02 -13.96
C GLY A 181 25.10 1.94 -13.92
N PHE A 182 23.87 2.26 -14.34
CA PHE A 182 22.83 1.28 -14.68
C PHE A 182 22.44 1.45 -16.15
N THR A 183 21.72 0.48 -16.74
CA THR A 183 21.22 0.60 -18.11
C THR A 183 19.78 1.09 -18.09
N MET A 184 19.40 1.93 -19.06
CA MET A 184 18.01 2.36 -19.18
C MET A 184 17.06 1.19 -19.46
N ALA A 185 17.54 0.10 -20.09
CA ALA A 185 16.79 -1.15 -20.19
C ALA A 185 16.47 -1.76 -18.81
N SER A 186 17.44 -1.81 -17.89
CA SER A 186 17.18 -2.30 -16.52
C SER A 186 16.22 -1.40 -15.74
N MET A 187 16.27 -0.08 -15.95
CA MET A 187 15.34 0.84 -15.29
C MET A 187 13.94 0.71 -15.86
N ARG A 188 13.79 0.61 -17.19
CA ARG A 188 12.50 0.40 -17.84
C ARG A 188 11.84 -0.91 -17.41
N ALA A 189 12.59 -2.00 -17.26
CA ALA A 189 12.04 -3.27 -16.76
C ALA A 189 11.45 -3.13 -15.34
N ARG A 190 12.08 -2.32 -14.48
CA ARG A 190 11.54 -2.04 -13.14
C ARG A 190 10.26 -1.21 -13.21
N VAL A 191 10.22 -0.20 -14.08
CA VAL A 191 9.02 0.63 -14.30
C VAL A 191 7.88 -0.20 -14.89
N GLU A 192 8.16 -1.06 -15.86
CA GLU A 192 7.19 -1.99 -16.47
C GLU A 192 6.52 -2.85 -15.40
N GLU A 193 7.31 -3.53 -14.56
CA GLU A 193 6.80 -4.34 -13.46
C GLU A 193 5.92 -3.50 -12.52
N ARG A 194 6.41 -2.35 -12.06
CA ARG A 194 5.67 -1.50 -11.12
C ARG A 194 4.34 -1.01 -11.67
N LEU A 195 4.26 -0.74 -12.98
CA LEU A 195 3.02 -0.31 -13.61
C LEU A 195 1.94 -1.41 -13.62
N THR A 196 2.32 -2.69 -13.45
CA THR A 196 1.36 -3.81 -13.29
C THR A 196 0.71 -3.87 -11.90
N HIS A 197 1.27 -3.18 -10.92
CA HIS A 197 0.77 -3.13 -9.55
C HIS A 197 0.07 -1.80 -9.23
N PRO A 198 -0.75 -1.74 -8.16
CA PRO A 198 -1.28 -0.48 -7.64
C PRO A 198 -0.18 0.53 -7.28
N ALA A 199 -0.51 1.81 -7.35
CA ALA A 199 0.42 2.87 -6.95
C ALA A 199 0.86 2.68 -5.48
N GLY A 200 2.16 2.79 -5.25
CA GLY A 200 2.74 2.67 -3.91
C GLY A 200 3.22 1.27 -3.54
N TRP A 201 2.90 0.25 -4.34
CA TRP A 201 3.36 -1.12 -4.16
C TRP A 201 4.87 -1.22 -3.93
N THR A 202 5.29 -2.13 -3.05
CA THR A 202 6.70 -2.46 -2.82
C THR A 202 6.89 -3.96 -3.04
N PRO A 203 7.94 -4.39 -3.77
CA PRO A 203 8.26 -5.80 -3.90
C PRO A 203 8.43 -6.46 -2.53
N GLY A 204 7.63 -7.49 -2.25
CA GLY A 204 7.67 -8.22 -0.98
C GLY A 204 6.70 -7.73 0.09
N ASP A 205 5.94 -6.66 -0.16
CA ASP A 205 4.71 -6.38 0.60
C ASP A 205 3.67 -7.42 0.15
N SER A 206 3.65 -8.58 0.80
CA SER A 206 2.63 -9.60 0.55
C SER A 206 1.29 -9.13 1.10
N GLU A 207 0.20 -9.47 0.40
CA GLU A 207 -1.22 -9.32 0.77
C GLU A 207 -1.61 -10.11 2.05
N GLU A 208 -0.66 -10.43 2.94
CA GLU A 208 -0.92 -11.20 4.16
C GLU A 208 -1.74 -10.43 5.20
N GLU A 209 -1.79 -9.10 5.13
CA GLU A 209 -2.58 -8.28 6.06
C GLU A 209 -4.11 -8.41 5.84
N ASP A 210 -4.56 -8.86 4.65
CA ASP A 210 -5.99 -8.99 4.33
C ASP A 210 -6.57 -10.41 4.51
N MET A 211 -5.74 -11.40 4.85
CA MET A 211 -6.20 -12.78 5.02
C MET A 211 -6.79 -13.02 6.41
N PRO A 212 -8.00 -13.61 6.52
CA PRO A 212 -8.57 -13.95 7.81
C PRO A 212 -7.71 -14.98 8.54
N ARG A 213 -7.55 -14.76 9.85
CA ARG A 213 -7.02 -15.74 10.78
C ARG A 213 -8.14 -16.64 11.29
N ALA A 214 -7.82 -17.88 11.60
CA ALA A 214 -8.81 -18.84 12.09
C ALA A 214 -9.04 -18.71 13.61
N ILE A 215 -10.31 -18.69 14.02
CA ILE A 215 -10.71 -19.01 15.39
C ILE A 215 -10.81 -20.54 15.46
N SER A 216 -9.98 -21.18 16.27
CA SER A 216 -9.99 -22.63 16.44
C SER A 216 -9.78 -23.00 17.90
N ARG A 217 -10.84 -22.94 18.69
CA ARG A 217 -10.85 -23.32 20.11
C ARG A 217 -11.64 -24.60 20.32
N SER A 218 -11.18 -25.46 21.21
CA SER A 218 -11.90 -26.69 21.56
C SER A 218 -11.57 -27.11 22.97
N ASP A 219 -12.59 -27.51 23.70
CA ASP A 219 -12.50 -28.00 25.06
C ASP A 219 -13.38 -29.25 25.20
N GLY A 220 -12.84 -30.27 25.84
CA GLY A 220 -13.51 -31.55 26.10
C GLY A 220 -13.81 -31.76 27.57
N ASP A 221 -13.51 -30.78 28.42
CA ASP A 221 -13.79 -30.84 29.84
C ASP A 221 -15.28 -30.59 30.10
N ASP A 222 -15.82 -31.38 31.02
CA ASP A 222 -17.22 -31.28 31.47
C ASP A 222 -17.44 -29.94 32.18
N GLN A 223 -18.46 -29.20 31.74
CA GLN A 223 -18.88 -27.94 32.35
C GLN A 223 -20.32 -28.07 32.84
N GLU A 224 -20.50 -27.96 34.16
CA GLU A 224 -21.80 -28.00 34.80
C GLU A 224 -22.56 -26.68 34.56
N ILE A 225 -23.81 -26.79 34.14
CA ILE A 225 -24.70 -25.69 33.82
C ILE A 225 -25.92 -25.75 34.73
N THR A 226 -26.09 -24.74 35.56
CA THR A 226 -27.30 -24.54 36.36
C THR A 226 -28.46 -24.13 35.45
N PRO A 227 -29.66 -24.70 35.60
CA PRO A 227 -30.82 -24.30 34.83
C PRO A 227 -31.13 -22.81 35.00
N ARG A 228 -31.52 -22.14 33.91
CA ARG A 228 -31.98 -20.74 33.89
C ARG A 228 -30.92 -19.71 34.31
N GLU A 229 -29.66 -20.12 34.44
CA GLU A 229 -28.52 -19.25 34.74
C GLU A 229 -27.58 -19.16 33.53
N TRP A 230 -27.18 -17.94 33.16
CA TRP A 230 -26.22 -17.73 32.07
C TRP A 230 -24.80 -18.06 32.55
N THR A 231 -24.20 -19.07 31.95
CA THR A 231 -22.83 -19.52 32.26
C THR A 231 -21.89 -19.16 31.12
N THR A 232 -20.80 -18.46 31.42
CA THR A 232 -19.70 -18.28 30.44
C THR A 232 -18.95 -19.59 30.30
N LEU A 233 -18.89 -20.12 29.08
CA LEU A 233 -18.18 -21.37 28.82
C LEU A 233 -16.69 -21.11 28.62
N SER A 234 -15.87 -21.98 29.21
CA SER A 234 -14.47 -22.13 28.84
C SER A 234 -14.38 -22.96 27.56
N VAL A 235 -13.67 -22.43 26.56
CA VAL A 235 -13.32 -23.18 25.35
C VAL A 235 -11.85 -22.89 25.04
N ASP A 236 -10.93 -23.67 25.62
CA ASP A 236 -9.49 -23.36 25.63
C ASP A 236 -9.23 -21.94 26.19
N GLY A 237 -9.83 -21.69 27.37
CA GLY A 237 -9.94 -20.38 27.99
C GLY A 237 -11.29 -19.70 27.73
N VAL A 238 -11.57 -18.61 28.48
CA VAL A 238 -12.85 -17.88 28.35
C VAL A 238 -12.82 -16.77 27.29
N ASP A 239 -11.63 -16.26 26.97
CA ASP A 239 -11.43 -15.18 26.00
C ASP A 239 -11.15 -15.78 24.61
N LEU A 240 -12.17 -15.76 23.75
CA LEU A 240 -12.13 -16.36 22.41
C LEU A 240 -11.32 -15.53 21.42
N LEU A 241 -11.45 -14.20 21.51
CA LEU A 241 -10.69 -13.20 20.78
C LEU A 241 -10.37 -12.01 21.67
N THR A 242 -9.21 -11.40 21.42
CA THR A 242 -8.70 -10.19 22.07
C THR A 242 -8.06 -9.30 21.01
N GLY A 243 -8.01 -8.00 21.25
CA GLY A 243 -7.47 -7.05 20.28
C GLY A 243 -8.54 -6.58 19.29
N ALA A 244 -8.22 -5.54 18.52
CA ALA A 244 -9.18 -4.96 17.60
C ALA A 244 -9.40 -5.96 16.46
N SER A 245 -10.63 -6.41 16.26
CA SER A 245 -10.91 -7.44 15.27
C SER A 245 -12.34 -7.42 14.77
N HIS A 246 -12.51 -7.75 13.48
CA HIS A 246 -13.79 -8.19 12.91
C HIS A 246 -13.84 -9.72 12.94
N TYR A 247 -14.99 -10.31 13.27
CA TYR A 247 -15.10 -11.77 13.40
C TYR A 247 -16.41 -12.33 12.86
N GLN A 248 -16.34 -13.60 12.47
CA GLN A 248 -17.48 -14.50 12.30
C GLN A 248 -17.16 -15.79 13.06
N ALA A 249 -18.00 -16.18 14.01
CA ALA A 249 -17.76 -17.31 14.90
C ALA A 249 -19.01 -18.15 15.13
N THR A 250 -18.83 -19.46 15.28
CA THR A 250 -19.85 -20.43 15.68
C THR A 250 -19.35 -21.27 16.83
N ALA A 251 -20.12 -21.32 17.92
CA ALA A 251 -19.92 -22.25 19.03
C ALA A 251 -20.74 -23.52 18.78
N TYR A 252 -20.11 -24.68 18.85
CA TYR A 252 -20.71 -26.01 18.73
C TYR A 252 -20.56 -26.71 20.07
N LEU A 253 -21.66 -27.17 20.65
CA LEU A 253 -21.65 -27.85 21.94
C LEU A 253 -22.13 -29.29 21.80
N ARG A 254 -21.75 -30.13 22.77
CA ARG A 254 -22.45 -31.37 23.10
C ARG A 254 -22.98 -31.22 24.52
N ALA A 255 -24.29 -31.34 24.70
CA ALA A 255 -24.94 -31.16 26.00
C ALA A 255 -25.87 -32.34 26.29
N ASP A 256 -25.74 -32.91 27.49
CA ASP A 256 -26.66 -33.92 28.01
C ASP A 256 -27.78 -33.22 28.76
N VAL A 257 -28.92 -33.03 28.08
CA VAL A 257 -30.05 -32.23 28.57
C VAL A 257 -31.35 -33.01 28.39
N PRO A 258 -32.37 -32.79 29.24
CA PRO A 258 -33.68 -33.39 29.03
C PRO A 258 -34.24 -33.05 27.64
N SER A 259 -34.78 -34.05 26.94
CA SER A 259 -35.43 -33.84 25.65
C SER A 259 -36.56 -32.81 25.76
N GLY A 260 -36.60 -31.85 24.83
CA GLY A 260 -37.53 -30.72 24.86
C GLY A 260 -37.02 -29.50 25.63
N SER A 261 -35.81 -29.54 26.22
CA SER A 261 -35.20 -28.36 26.84
C SER A 261 -35.00 -27.25 25.82
N THR A 262 -35.13 -25.99 26.25
CA THR A 262 -34.75 -24.84 25.43
C THR A 262 -33.30 -24.46 25.73
N LEU A 263 -32.47 -24.41 24.69
CA LEU A 263 -31.04 -24.11 24.80
C LEU A 263 -30.79 -22.75 24.15
N GLN A 264 -30.16 -21.84 24.88
CA GLN A 264 -29.84 -20.51 24.38
C GLN A 264 -28.35 -20.23 24.53
N GLY A 265 -27.76 -19.63 23.50
CA GLY A 265 -26.36 -19.26 23.47
C GLY A 265 -26.17 -17.90 22.82
N ARG A 266 -25.17 -17.15 23.29
CA ARG A 266 -24.75 -15.89 22.67
C ARG A 266 -23.29 -15.58 22.90
N PHE A 267 -22.74 -14.79 21.98
CA PHE A 267 -21.46 -14.13 22.18
C PHE A 267 -21.66 -12.78 22.88
N TYR A 268 -20.69 -12.37 23.70
CA TYR A 268 -20.69 -11.05 24.34
C TYR A 268 -19.29 -10.45 24.36
N HIS A 269 -19.22 -9.13 24.44
CA HIS A 269 -17.98 -8.37 24.54
C HIS A 269 -17.81 -7.92 25.98
N LEU A 270 -16.68 -8.27 26.58
CA LEU A 270 -16.32 -7.85 27.93
C LEU A 270 -15.33 -6.69 27.86
N ARG A 271 -15.69 -5.56 28.45
CA ARG A 271 -14.84 -4.37 28.55
C ARG A 271 -13.91 -4.43 29.76
N PRO A 272 -12.83 -3.62 29.78
CA PRO A 272 -11.90 -3.58 30.91
C PRO A 272 -12.54 -3.16 32.23
N ASP A 273 -13.58 -2.33 32.18
CA ASP A 273 -14.33 -1.87 33.34
C ASP A 273 -15.34 -2.89 33.88
N GLY A 274 -15.43 -4.08 33.27
CA GLY A 274 -16.35 -5.15 33.63
C GLY A 274 -17.75 -5.00 33.03
N THR A 275 -18.05 -3.91 32.33
CA THR A 275 -19.31 -3.79 31.59
C THR A 275 -19.30 -4.69 30.35
N ARG A 276 -20.50 -5.08 29.89
CA ARG A 276 -20.65 -6.00 28.76
C ARG A 276 -21.60 -5.48 27.70
N TRP A 277 -21.29 -5.75 26.44
CA TRP A 277 -22.25 -5.70 25.33
C TRP A 277 -22.64 -7.13 24.98
N THR A 278 -23.93 -7.46 25.03
CA THR A 278 -24.43 -8.80 24.73
C THR A 278 -24.93 -8.89 23.30
N GLY A 279 -24.43 -9.85 22.54
CA GLY A 279 -24.90 -10.14 21.18
C GLY A 279 -26.30 -10.80 21.16
N PRO A 280 -26.81 -11.07 19.95
CA PRO A 280 -28.12 -11.72 19.78
C PRO A 280 -28.11 -13.13 20.40
N ILE A 281 -29.26 -13.52 20.95
CA ILE A 281 -29.49 -14.88 21.45
C ILE A 281 -29.89 -15.76 20.28
N VAL A 282 -29.24 -16.91 20.16
CA VAL A 282 -29.64 -17.98 19.27
C VAL A 282 -30.23 -19.11 20.12
N GLU A 283 -31.39 -19.62 19.69
CA GLU A 283 -32.14 -20.66 20.40
C GLU A 283 -32.11 -21.98 19.63
N ARG A 284 -32.04 -23.09 20.38
CA ARG A 284 -32.07 -24.48 19.91
C ARG A 284 -32.91 -25.32 20.88
N VAL A 285 -33.31 -26.51 20.44
CA VAL A 285 -34.10 -27.46 21.24
C VAL A 285 -33.25 -28.67 21.58
N GLY A 286 -33.32 -29.11 22.84
CA GLY A 286 -32.70 -30.34 23.32
C GLY A 286 -33.43 -31.57 22.77
N THR A 287 -32.66 -32.57 22.33
CA THR A 287 -33.16 -33.83 21.76
C THR A 287 -32.90 -35.00 22.70
N SER A 288 -33.56 -36.13 22.47
CA SER A 288 -33.29 -37.38 23.21
C SER A 288 -31.85 -37.86 23.01
N GLY A 289 -31.20 -38.29 24.09
CA GLY A 289 -29.76 -38.58 24.11
C GLY A 289 -28.97 -37.27 24.26
N ASP A 290 -27.81 -37.18 23.62
CA ASP A 290 -27.06 -35.92 23.59
C ASP A 290 -27.66 -34.94 22.60
N SER A 291 -27.59 -33.66 22.94
CA SER A 291 -27.91 -32.53 22.05
C SER A 291 -26.64 -31.91 21.49
N PHE A 292 -26.67 -31.51 20.21
CA PHE A 292 -25.53 -30.93 19.50
C PHE A 292 -25.82 -29.53 18.94
N PRO A 293 -26.12 -28.52 19.79
CA PRO A 293 -26.50 -27.20 19.31
C PRO A 293 -25.32 -26.38 18.78
N ASP A 294 -25.61 -25.53 17.80
CA ASP A 294 -24.71 -24.54 17.23
C ASP A 294 -25.24 -23.11 17.45
N PHE A 295 -24.34 -22.17 17.75
CA PHE A 295 -24.69 -20.77 18.00
C PHE A 295 -23.71 -19.87 17.23
N GLY A 296 -24.19 -19.18 16.19
CA GLY A 296 -23.39 -18.33 15.32
C GLY A 296 -23.57 -16.84 15.59
N ASN A 297 -22.50 -16.06 15.45
CA ASN A 297 -22.57 -14.60 15.44
C ASN A 297 -21.42 -13.99 14.62
N SER A 298 -21.61 -12.77 14.13
CA SER A 298 -20.56 -11.93 13.57
C SER A 298 -20.57 -10.56 14.21
N GLY A 299 -19.42 -9.90 14.25
CA GLY A 299 -19.30 -8.59 14.88
C GLY A 299 -17.87 -8.06 14.87
N SER A 300 -17.64 -7.03 15.68
CA SER A 300 -16.32 -6.44 15.88
C SER A 300 -16.09 -6.12 17.35
N ILE A 301 -14.88 -6.34 17.84
CA ILE A 301 -14.41 -5.90 19.16
C ILE A 301 -13.31 -4.85 18.99
N VAL A 302 -13.24 -3.88 19.90
CA VAL A 302 -12.12 -2.92 19.94
C VAL A 302 -10.92 -3.51 20.70
N ALA A 303 -9.75 -2.88 20.57
CA ALA A 303 -8.47 -3.37 21.14
C ALA A 303 -8.52 -3.77 22.62
N THR A 304 -9.35 -3.09 23.42
CA THR A 304 -9.44 -3.31 24.87
C THR A 304 -10.54 -4.30 25.27
N GLU A 305 -11.35 -4.77 24.33
CA GLU A 305 -12.45 -5.68 24.60
C GLU A 305 -12.03 -7.15 24.39
N ARG A 306 -12.82 -8.05 24.98
CA ARG A 306 -12.62 -9.50 24.87
C ARG A 306 -13.92 -10.17 24.45
N LEU A 307 -13.87 -11.01 23.42
CA LEU A 307 -15.02 -11.78 22.96
C LEU A 307 -15.14 -13.07 23.78
N ARG A 308 -16.34 -13.35 24.29
CA ARG A 308 -16.66 -14.56 25.06
C ARG A 308 -17.98 -15.18 24.59
N PHE A 309 -18.23 -16.41 25.00
CA PHE A 309 -19.48 -17.12 24.73
C PHE A 309 -20.13 -17.57 26.05
N GLU A 310 -21.44 -17.40 26.15
CA GLU A 310 -22.23 -17.90 27.27
C GLU A 310 -23.44 -18.69 26.81
N PHE A 311 -23.85 -19.62 27.67
CA PHE A 311 -24.89 -20.61 27.43
C PHE A 311 -25.83 -20.68 28.63
N VAL A 312 -27.10 -20.92 28.36
CA VAL A 312 -28.12 -21.22 29.37
C VAL A 312 -29.05 -22.29 28.81
N TYR A 313 -29.61 -23.10 29.68
CA TYR A 313 -30.64 -24.05 29.33
C TYR A 313 -31.86 -23.90 30.23
N TYR A 314 -33.03 -24.23 29.69
CA TYR A 314 -34.31 -24.24 30.39
C TYR A 314 -34.91 -25.64 30.25
N PRO A 315 -35.08 -26.40 31.34
CA PRO A 315 -35.68 -27.72 31.27
C PRO A 315 -37.18 -27.62 30.92
N PRO A 316 -37.78 -28.68 30.35
CA PRO A 316 -39.21 -28.71 30.00
C PRO A 316 -40.12 -28.52 31.22
N ASP A 317 -39.72 -29.09 32.37
CA ASP A 317 -40.37 -28.84 33.64
C ASP A 317 -39.79 -27.57 34.29
N SER A 318 -40.64 -26.57 34.49
CA SER A 318 -40.27 -25.30 35.13
C SER A 318 -39.80 -25.45 36.58
N GLY A 319 -40.09 -26.58 37.24
CA GLY A 319 -39.64 -26.89 38.60
C GLY A 319 -38.36 -27.73 38.67
N ASP A 320 -37.80 -28.15 37.53
CA ASP A 320 -36.53 -28.88 37.49
C ASP A 320 -35.37 -27.90 37.71
N GLU A 321 -34.58 -28.19 38.74
CA GLU A 321 -33.40 -27.43 39.19
C GLU A 321 -32.10 -28.24 39.05
N THR A 322 -32.16 -29.40 38.37
CA THR A 322 -31.02 -30.31 38.23
C THR A 322 -29.96 -29.69 37.31
N PRO A 323 -28.70 -29.53 37.71
CA PRO A 323 -27.65 -29.11 36.78
C PRO A 323 -27.43 -30.13 35.65
N VAL A 324 -27.04 -29.64 34.48
CA VAL A 324 -26.70 -30.48 33.31
C VAL A 324 -25.26 -30.27 32.89
N THR A 325 -24.74 -31.13 32.03
CA THR A 325 -23.34 -31.05 31.60
C THR A 325 -23.23 -30.71 30.12
N VAL A 326 -22.40 -29.71 29.82
CA VAL A 326 -21.80 -29.55 28.48
C VAL A 326 -20.51 -30.36 28.47
N THR A 327 -20.50 -31.45 27.71
CA THR A 327 -19.39 -32.44 27.68
C THR A 327 -18.36 -32.15 26.59
N SER A 328 -18.66 -31.23 25.68
CA SER A 328 -17.65 -30.66 24.78
C SER A 328 -18.12 -29.32 24.23
N ALA A 329 -17.17 -28.41 24.01
CA ALA A 329 -17.40 -27.14 23.36
C ALA A 329 -16.32 -26.87 22.30
N LYS A 330 -16.72 -26.35 21.14
CA LYS A 330 -15.80 -25.95 20.07
C LYS A 330 -16.24 -24.60 19.53
N VAL A 331 -15.31 -23.68 19.38
CA VAL A 331 -15.56 -22.43 18.64
C VAL A 331 -14.73 -22.44 17.37
N ARG A 332 -15.39 -22.23 16.24
CA ARG A 332 -14.78 -22.13 14.90
C ARG A 332 -15.20 -20.84 14.23
N GLY A 333 -14.31 -20.25 13.45
CA GLY A 333 -14.60 -18.99 12.80
C GLY A 333 -13.39 -18.39 12.10
N LEU A 334 -13.60 -17.19 11.58
CA LEU A 334 -12.58 -16.36 10.96
C LEU A 334 -12.57 -14.99 11.64
N TYR A 335 -11.40 -14.37 11.75
CA TYR A 335 -11.26 -13.00 12.20
C TYR A 335 -10.19 -12.25 11.43
N TRP A 336 -10.32 -10.93 11.36
CA TRP A 336 -9.38 -9.99 10.77
C TRP A 336 -8.93 -9.03 11.85
N GLU A 337 -7.63 -8.72 11.91
CA GLU A 337 -7.16 -7.62 12.75
C GLU A 337 -7.65 -6.30 12.16
N ALA A 338 -8.13 -5.40 13.02
CA ALA A 338 -8.75 -4.13 12.63
C ALA A 338 -7.83 -2.93 12.81
#